data_AF-A0AAJ0CS52-F1
#
_entry.id   AF-A0AAJ0CS52-F1
#
_cell.length_a   1.000
_cell.length_b   1.000
_cell.length_c   1.000
_cell.angle_alpha   90.00
_cell.angle_beta   90.00
_cell.angle_gamma   90.00
#
_symmetry.space_group_name_H-M   'P 1'
#
loop_
_entity.id
_entity.type
_entity.pdbx_description
1 polymer ?
#
loop_
_entity_poly.entity_id
_entity_poly.type
_entity_poly.pdbx_seq_one_letter_code
_entity_poly.pdbx_strand_id
1 'polypeptide(L)'
;MSMDAHELVYLASGHAMDTPARVQIESGITEFENTSPDTDEAWGYDTNAEESGFTLVTRSFDEARHHLQSFQRGWIFRIAASPNMVPLASFKGYTHAALGGVLWSQVQTYAPTDSSWEDNSAGFRWQNNSDYDPRWEHYGANGQQPLLSGVGRPANLTSLQLATQFMNELTSRQNHLLGVDQCNTLRELLDWNPDSEPTRDFPLIRHRQPESLQSMALRQFDWTTVNIPPYLQMVMAEGIPTAAQCLQTSGELKRAYLGNSPEEHRRSDDGMAEQDDCDKLASTIQQLPLPQDEQVNNETFTCDNVPFYPDPATIVFYGDYLWPEEAKKQGGFLPFATPPPGPAYDVEGLDPTTNQGIEMEFENYLLPTYLSFGQAAKHAAIIASGMTEGFAGVVYVVQATPNMVSSGKESVAVGGIRWSQVLGWMQIPQGYSPPEYDAAARAKLQQHFEHAFNETKDLFQPNKDYNPDFDLYQTTTDVQYDLNTPQDLVAFMNRNGQAVGWQGHFPLFEHSHTAQSETSMAAKTQNAVPVPHDPSAWEGIKKYVKSHAVALALLPAAVAFAFVPGLGEAADAAELAALCTESVESIEMAEASSSLTEVGSGLTQLLRGAAKLKVD
;
A
#
# COMPACT_ATOMS: atom_id res chain seq x y z
N MET A 1 23.90 -29.52 -15.60
CA MET A 1 24.16 -28.38 -14.69
C MET A 1 25.52 -28.60 -14.04
N SER A 2 26.26 -27.54 -13.75
CA SER A 2 27.45 -27.54 -12.89
C SER A 2 27.27 -26.39 -11.90
N MET A 3 27.71 -26.53 -10.65
CA MET A 3 27.71 -25.43 -9.70
C MET A 3 29.13 -24.88 -9.58
N ASP A 4 29.23 -23.57 -9.55
CA ASP A 4 30.49 -22.88 -9.29
C ASP A 4 30.87 -23.02 -7.81
N ALA A 5 32.14 -22.74 -7.50
CA ALA A 5 32.57 -22.59 -6.12
C ALA A 5 31.91 -21.36 -5.49
N HIS A 6 31.91 -21.30 -4.16
CA HIS A 6 31.43 -20.13 -3.44
C HIS A 6 32.08 -18.84 -3.94
N GLU A 7 31.25 -17.84 -4.17
CA GLU A 7 31.66 -16.52 -4.59
C GLU A 7 30.72 -15.45 -4.04
N LEU A 8 31.16 -14.20 -4.22
CA LEU A 8 30.43 -13.03 -3.74
C LEU A 8 30.02 -12.19 -4.94
N VAL A 9 28.78 -11.72 -4.88
CA VAL A 9 28.22 -10.76 -5.82
C VAL A 9 27.78 -9.51 -5.07
N TYR A 10 27.54 -8.44 -5.82
CA TYR A 10 27.18 -7.13 -5.32
C TYR A 10 25.91 -6.66 -6.02
N LEU A 11 25.05 -6.03 -5.24
CA LEU A 11 23.86 -5.33 -5.71
C LEU A 11 23.93 -3.89 -5.23
N ALA A 12 23.67 -2.96 -6.13
CA ALA A 12 23.53 -1.56 -5.82
C ALA A 12 22.07 -1.17 -5.98
N SER A 13 21.49 -0.53 -4.96
CA SER A 13 20.19 0.09 -5.11
C SER A 13 20.22 1.55 -4.67
N GLY A 14 19.67 2.41 -5.51
CA GLY A 14 19.40 3.81 -5.19
C GLY A 14 17.92 4.11 -5.02
N HIS A 15 17.06 3.08 -5.04
CA HIS A 15 15.65 3.26 -4.71
C HIS A 15 15.52 3.51 -3.22
N ALA A 16 14.75 4.52 -2.84
CA ALA A 16 14.44 4.82 -1.44
C ALA A 16 13.75 3.64 -0.72
N MET A 17 13.27 2.66 -1.47
CA MET A 17 12.58 1.47 -0.97
C MET A 17 13.54 0.32 -0.62
N ASP A 18 14.74 0.23 -1.21
CA ASP A 18 15.64 -0.92 -0.99
C ASP A 18 16.63 -0.66 0.15
N THR A 19 16.12 -0.20 1.28
CA THR A 19 16.93 0.05 2.46
C THR A 19 17.12 -1.26 3.21
N PRO A 20 18.27 -1.50 3.88
CA PRO A 20 18.50 -2.81 4.46
C PRO A 20 17.48 -3.19 5.54
N ALA A 21 16.82 -2.22 6.18
CA ALA A 21 15.72 -2.49 7.11
C ALA A 21 14.47 -2.98 6.40
N ARG A 22 14.09 -2.32 5.29
CA ARG A 22 12.98 -2.80 4.47
C ARG A 22 13.29 -4.17 3.87
N VAL A 23 14.50 -4.36 3.34
CA VAL A 23 14.96 -5.66 2.82
C VAL A 23 14.89 -6.75 3.90
N GLN A 24 15.23 -6.43 5.15
CA GLN A 24 15.07 -7.36 6.28
C GLN A 24 13.59 -7.69 6.56
N ILE A 25 12.71 -6.67 6.61
CA ILE A 25 11.26 -6.84 6.81
C ILE A 25 10.64 -7.67 5.68
N GLU A 26 11.04 -7.41 4.44
CA GLU A 26 10.58 -8.13 3.24
C GLU A 26 11.29 -9.48 3.06
N SER A 27 12.27 -9.80 3.91
CA SER A 27 13.15 -10.98 3.85
C SER A 27 13.93 -11.15 2.55
N GLY A 28 14.15 -10.08 1.80
CA GLY A 28 14.97 -10.09 0.61
C GLY A 28 14.80 -8.86 -0.27
N ILE A 29 15.46 -8.91 -1.44
CA ILE A 29 15.49 -7.85 -2.45
C ILE A 29 14.89 -8.43 -3.73
N THR A 30 13.86 -7.78 -4.25
CA THR A 30 13.18 -8.10 -5.52
C THR A 30 13.07 -6.84 -6.36
N GLU A 31 13.05 -6.96 -7.70
CA GLU A 31 12.84 -5.78 -8.57
C GLU A 31 11.38 -5.29 -8.58
N PHE A 32 10.45 -6.07 -8.02
CA PHE A 32 9.02 -5.75 -7.96
C PHE A 32 8.54 -5.58 -6.52
N GLU A 33 7.63 -4.62 -6.31
CA GLU A 33 6.96 -4.41 -5.03
C GLU A 33 5.88 -5.47 -4.83
N ASN A 34 6.24 -6.59 -4.20
CA ASN A 34 5.32 -7.56 -3.60
C ASN A 34 4.37 -8.35 -4.51
N THR A 35 4.43 -8.17 -5.84
CA THR A 35 3.69 -8.96 -6.82
C THR A 35 4.61 -9.63 -7.83
N SER A 36 4.49 -10.95 -7.98
CA SER A 36 5.08 -11.67 -9.11
C SER A 36 4.76 -10.94 -10.42
N PRO A 37 5.73 -10.73 -11.32
CA PRO A 37 5.47 -10.03 -12.58
C PRO A 37 4.29 -10.64 -13.36
N ASP A 38 3.40 -9.77 -13.87
CA ASP A 38 2.14 -10.16 -14.50
C ASP A 38 2.30 -10.74 -15.92
N THR A 39 3.47 -10.53 -16.55
CA THR A 39 3.74 -10.97 -17.92
C THR A 39 4.66 -12.18 -17.95
N ASP A 40 4.44 -13.11 -18.89
CA ASP A 40 5.32 -14.26 -19.06
C ASP A 40 6.73 -13.82 -19.49
N GLU A 41 6.83 -12.73 -20.25
CA GLU A 41 8.09 -12.17 -20.70
C GLU A 41 8.99 -11.72 -19.54
N ALA A 42 8.43 -11.28 -18.42
CA ALA A 42 9.20 -10.87 -17.24
C ALA A 42 10.01 -12.01 -16.61
N TRP A 43 9.65 -13.27 -16.88
CA TRP A 43 10.35 -14.46 -16.37
C TRP A 43 11.50 -14.94 -17.25
N GLY A 44 11.94 -14.12 -18.21
CA GLY A 44 13.19 -14.33 -18.95
C GLY A 44 14.25 -13.28 -18.62
N TYR A 45 15.48 -13.70 -18.30
CA TYR A 45 16.54 -12.75 -17.91
C TYR A 45 17.11 -11.92 -19.09
N ASP A 46 16.76 -12.24 -20.34
CA ASP A 46 17.21 -11.54 -21.56
C ASP A 46 16.02 -10.90 -22.31
N THR A 47 14.93 -10.62 -21.60
CA THR A 47 13.76 -9.92 -22.15
C THR A 47 13.84 -8.42 -21.84
N ASN A 48 13.11 -7.62 -22.62
CA ASN A 48 13.01 -6.18 -22.41
C ASN A 48 11.82 -5.82 -21.50
N ALA A 49 11.35 -6.74 -20.65
CA ALA A 49 10.27 -6.45 -19.74
C ALA A 49 10.71 -5.35 -18.75
N GLU A 50 9.82 -4.40 -18.46
CA GLU A 50 10.08 -3.33 -17.50
C GLU A 50 10.22 -3.89 -16.08
N GLU A 51 9.50 -4.97 -15.80
CA GLU A 51 9.59 -5.76 -14.58
C GLU A 51 10.24 -7.10 -14.88
N SER A 52 11.17 -7.55 -14.03
CA SER A 52 11.82 -8.85 -14.16
C SER A 52 11.55 -9.73 -12.95
N GLY A 53 11.31 -11.02 -13.21
CA GLY A 53 11.33 -12.08 -12.19
C GLY A 53 12.73 -12.35 -11.65
N PHE A 54 13.74 -11.63 -12.13
CA PHE A 54 15.13 -11.73 -11.72
C PHE A 54 15.61 -10.43 -11.08
N THR A 55 16.50 -10.54 -10.10
CA THR A 55 17.28 -9.41 -9.59
C THR A 55 18.70 -9.46 -10.15
N LEU A 56 19.11 -8.42 -10.87
CA LEU A 56 20.42 -8.39 -11.51
C LEU A 56 21.54 -8.07 -10.52
N VAL A 57 22.60 -8.88 -10.51
CA VAL A 57 23.76 -8.71 -9.60
C VAL A 57 25.09 -8.83 -10.34
N THR A 58 26.16 -8.26 -9.77
CA THR A 58 27.49 -8.23 -10.39
C THR A 58 28.59 -8.78 -9.49
N ARG A 59 29.55 -9.54 -10.04
CA ARG A 59 30.78 -9.95 -9.33
C ARG A 59 31.72 -8.76 -9.08
N SER A 60 31.56 -7.68 -9.84
CA SER A 60 32.43 -6.50 -9.76
C SER A 60 31.86 -5.45 -8.82
N PHE A 61 32.54 -5.25 -7.69
CA PHE A 61 32.21 -4.16 -6.77
C PHE A 61 32.25 -2.78 -7.46
N ASP A 62 33.18 -2.57 -8.38
CA ASP A 62 33.29 -1.31 -9.12
C ASP A 62 32.12 -1.08 -10.08
N GLU A 63 31.57 -2.13 -10.69
CA GLU A 63 30.38 -2.02 -11.54
C GLU A 63 29.13 -1.73 -10.69
N ALA A 64 28.95 -2.42 -9.56
CA ALA A 64 27.87 -2.12 -8.62
C ALA A 64 27.96 -0.65 -8.15
N ARG A 65 29.17 -0.19 -7.82
CA ARG A 65 29.41 1.21 -7.47
C ARG A 65 29.12 2.17 -8.62
N HIS A 66 29.46 1.80 -9.86
CA HIS A 66 29.16 2.62 -11.04
C HIS A 66 27.65 2.82 -11.22
N HIS A 67 26.84 1.77 -10.99
CA HIS A 67 25.38 1.87 -11.01
C HIS A 67 24.80 2.85 -9.98
N LEU A 68 25.51 3.09 -8.87
CA LEU A 68 25.07 4.06 -7.86
C LEU A 68 25.33 5.51 -8.24
N GLN A 69 26.15 5.80 -9.26
CA GLN A 69 26.52 7.18 -9.63
C GLN A 69 25.33 8.03 -10.08
N SER A 70 24.23 7.41 -10.50
CA SER A 70 22.98 8.09 -10.84
C SER A 70 22.13 8.48 -9.63
N PHE A 71 22.50 8.06 -8.41
CA PHE A 71 21.69 8.24 -7.22
C PHE A 71 22.42 9.10 -6.17
N GLN A 72 21.68 10.02 -5.54
CA GLN A 72 22.23 10.88 -4.48
C GLN A 72 22.50 10.12 -3.18
N ARG A 73 21.72 9.06 -2.93
CA ARG A 73 21.79 8.17 -1.78
C ARG A 73 21.40 6.77 -2.23
N GLY A 74 21.96 5.76 -1.60
CA GLY A 74 21.65 4.37 -1.88
C GLY A 74 22.41 3.42 -0.99
N TRP A 75 22.32 2.14 -1.31
CA TRP A 75 22.92 1.05 -0.58
C TRP A 75 23.67 0.13 -1.54
N ILE A 76 24.79 -0.40 -1.06
CA ILE A 76 25.48 -1.50 -1.71
C ILE A 76 25.44 -2.72 -0.80
N PHE A 77 24.98 -3.83 -1.35
CA PHE A 77 24.86 -5.12 -0.69
C PHE A 77 25.95 -6.04 -1.22
N ARG A 78 26.61 -6.76 -0.31
CA ARG A 78 27.54 -7.85 -0.62
C ARG A 78 26.83 -9.15 -0.27
N ILE A 79 26.68 -10.00 -1.26
CA ILE A 79 25.75 -11.13 -1.24
C ILE A 79 26.54 -12.41 -1.53
N ALA A 80 26.26 -13.47 -0.78
CA ALA A 80 26.73 -14.80 -1.10
C ALA A 80 25.97 -15.34 -2.32
N ALA A 81 26.71 -15.66 -3.39
CA ALA A 81 26.10 -16.24 -4.58
C ALA A 81 25.47 -17.60 -4.28
N SER A 82 24.36 -17.90 -4.94
CA SER A 82 23.54 -19.07 -4.66
C SER A 82 23.06 -19.76 -5.94
N PRO A 83 22.57 -21.01 -5.84
CA PRO A 83 22.19 -21.78 -7.03
C PRO A 83 20.93 -21.28 -7.77
N ASN A 84 20.16 -20.32 -7.23
CA ASN A 84 19.09 -19.63 -7.96
C ASN A 84 19.62 -18.46 -8.83
N MET A 85 20.93 -18.17 -8.77
CA MET A 85 21.57 -17.19 -9.63
C MET A 85 22.12 -17.83 -10.90
N VAL A 86 21.81 -17.25 -12.05
CA VAL A 86 22.28 -17.71 -13.36
C VAL A 86 23.27 -16.72 -13.97
N PRO A 87 24.41 -17.18 -14.52
CA PRO A 87 25.42 -16.30 -15.09
C PRO A 87 24.95 -15.72 -16.43
N LEU A 88 25.23 -14.44 -16.62
CA LEU A 88 24.93 -13.67 -17.82
C LEU A 88 26.19 -13.56 -18.69
N ALA A 89 26.02 -13.63 -20.01
CA ALA A 89 27.14 -13.55 -20.94
C ALA A 89 27.82 -12.16 -20.96
N SER A 90 27.10 -11.11 -20.55
CA SER A 90 27.55 -9.74 -20.20
C SER A 90 26.37 -8.79 -20.48
N PHE A 91 25.64 -8.37 -19.45
CA PHE A 91 24.50 -7.46 -19.61
C PHE A 91 24.70 -6.21 -18.75
N LYS A 92 25.06 -5.08 -19.38
CA LYS A 92 25.22 -3.77 -18.69
C LYS A 92 26.09 -3.79 -17.42
N GLY A 93 27.13 -4.63 -17.36
CA GLY A 93 27.99 -4.76 -16.17
C GLY A 93 27.48 -5.77 -15.12
N TYR A 94 26.25 -6.26 -15.26
CA TYR A 94 25.74 -7.39 -14.50
C TYR A 94 26.32 -8.71 -15.01
N THR A 95 26.54 -9.60 -14.06
CA THR A 95 27.16 -10.90 -14.30
C THR A 95 26.24 -12.06 -13.97
N HIS A 96 25.21 -11.83 -13.14
CA HIS A 96 24.22 -12.84 -12.78
C HIS A 96 22.83 -12.24 -12.73
N ALA A 97 21.83 -13.09 -12.88
CA ALA A 97 20.43 -12.80 -12.62
C ALA A 97 19.93 -13.76 -11.52
N ALA A 98 19.44 -13.23 -10.41
CA ALA A 98 18.94 -14.00 -9.26
C ALA A 98 17.44 -14.25 -9.43
N LEU A 99 17.06 -15.46 -9.80
CA LEU A 99 15.65 -15.81 -10.03
C LEU A 99 14.86 -15.72 -8.71
N GLY A 100 13.77 -14.96 -8.73
CA GLY A 100 12.91 -14.71 -7.57
C GLY A 100 13.48 -13.73 -6.54
N GLY A 101 14.61 -13.08 -6.85
CA GLY A 101 15.26 -12.11 -5.96
C GLY A 101 16.46 -12.65 -5.18
N VAL A 102 16.92 -11.85 -4.23
CA VAL A 102 18.02 -12.15 -3.29
C VAL A 102 17.46 -12.22 -1.89
N LEU A 103 17.56 -13.36 -1.21
CA LEU A 103 17.04 -13.47 0.16
C LEU A 103 17.91 -12.66 1.13
N TRP A 104 17.30 -12.12 2.18
CA TRP A 104 18.02 -11.36 3.20
C TRP A 104 19.11 -12.19 3.88
N SER A 105 18.87 -13.48 4.10
CA SER A 105 19.87 -14.39 4.65
C SER A 105 21.10 -14.60 3.76
N GLN A 106 21.04 -14.22 2.47
CA GLN A 106 22.20 -14.23 1.57
C GLN A 106 23.06 -12.98 1.67
N VAL A 107 22.50 -11.88 2.18
CA VAL A 107 23.21 -10.61 2.32
C VAL A 107 24.20 -10.76 3.47
N GLN A 108 25.49 -10.73 3.16
CA GLN A 108 26.56 -10.86 4.16
C GLN A 108 26.83 -9.52 4.85
N THR A 109 26.97 -8.47 4.05
CA THR A 109 27.23 -7.12 4.53
C THR A 109 26.54 -6.10 3.63
N TYR A 110 26.24 -4.92 4.17
CA TYR A 110 25.71 -3.80 3.40
C TYR A 110 26.40 -2.50 3.82
N ALA A 111 26.44 -1.51 2.94
CA ALA A 111 27.03 -0.21 3.23
C ALA A 111 26.20 0.93 2.64
N PRO A 112 26.02 2.04 3.38
CA PRO A 112 25.39 3.22 2.85
C PRO A 112 26.33 3.90 1.84
N THR A 113 25.74 4.64 0.93
CA THR A 113 26.46 5.36 -0.10
C THR A 113 26.32 6.87 0.19
N ASP A 114 27.42 7.54 0.56
CA ASP A 114 27.45 8.90 1.16
C ASP A 114 27.55 10.19 0.29
N SER A 115 27.16 10.32 -0.97
CA SER A 115 27.49 11.49 -1.86
C SER A 115 28.96 11.94 -2.05
N SER A 116 29.96 11.60 -1.20
CA SER A 116 31.34 12.15 -1.24
C SER A 116 32.39 11.28 -1.96
N TRP A 117 31.97 10.44 -2.91
CA TRP A 117 32.72 9.21 -3.27
C TRP A 117 33.81 9.39 -4.33
N GLU A 118 34.07 10.62 -4.74
CA GLU A 118 34.98 10.91 -5.84
C GLU A 118 36.43 10.50 -5.55
N ASP A 119 36.82 10.22 -4.29
CA ASP A 119 38.24 10.11 -3.93
C ASP A 119 38.74 8.85 -3.19
N ASN A 120 37.90 7.87 -2.78
CA ASN A 120 38.44 6.63 -2.19
C ASN A 120 37.47 5.43 -2.13
N SER A 121 37.82 4.31 -2.77
CA SER A 121 37.14 3.02 -2.61
C SER A 121 37.23 2.45 -1.18
N ALA A 122 38.16 2.96 -0.36
CA ALA A 122 38.27 2.65 1.07
C ALA A 122 37.19 3.31 1.95
N GLY A 123 36.28 4.10 1.36
CA GLY A 123 35.28 4.89 2.11
C GLY A 123 34.05 4.14 2.61
N PHE A 124 33.76 2.94 2.09
CA PHE A 124 32.54 2.21 2.47
C PHE A 124 32.62 1.66 3.89
N ARG A 125 31.69 2.09 4.73
CA ARG A 125 31.50 1.56 6.09
C ARG A 125 30.55 0.38 6.03
N TRP A 126 31.11 -0.80 5.76
CA TRP A 126 30.37 -2.06 5.75
C TRP A 126 29.82 -2.40 7.13
N GLN A 127 28.58 -2.84 7.13
CA GLN A 127 27.86 -3.35 8.29
C GLN A 127 27.58 -4.82 8.06
N ASN A 128 27.81 -5.64 9.09
CA ASN A 128 27.49 -7.05 9.03
C ASN A 128 25.97 -7.23 9.16
N ASN A 129 25.40 -8.10 8.33
CA ASN A 129 24.06 -8.58 8.54
C ASN A 129 24.07 -9.69 9.61
N SER A 130 23.36 -9.50 10.72
CA SER A 130 23.24 -10.51 11.77
C SER A 130 22.47 -11.75 11.33
N ASP A 131 21.62 -11.61 10.32
CA ASP A 131 20.74 -12.67 9.82
C ASP A 131 21.36 -13.43 8.62
N TYR A 132 22.61 -13.09 8.27
CA TYR A 132 23.35 -13.83 7.26
C TYR A 132 23.51 -15.29 7.67
N ASP A 133 23.08 -16.21 6.82
CA ASP A 133 23.25 -17.64 7.05
C ASP A 133 24.55 -18.13 6.39
N PRO A 134 25.59 -18.50 7.17
CA PRO A 134 26.86 -18.93 6.60
C PRO A 134 26.77 -20.25 5.81
N ARG A 135 25.65 -21.00 5.90
CA ARG A 135 25.45 -22.19 5.05
C ARG A 135 25.42 -21.83 3.56
N TRP A 136 25.14 -20.57 3.19
CA TRP A 136 25.28 -20.09 1.82
C TRP A 136 26.71 -20.25 1.26
N GLU A 137 27.74 -20.26 2.12
CA GLU A 137 29.14 -20.46 1.71
C GLU A 137 29.43 -21.87 1.17
N HIS A 138 28.49 -22.81 1.31
CA HIS A 138 28.58 -24.15 0.71
C HIS A 138 28.09 -24.21 -0.74
N TYR A 139 27.59 -23.09 -1.27
CA TYR A 139 27.04 -22.99 -2.61
C TYR A 139 27.70 -21.85 -3.40
N GLY A 140 27.58 -21.93 -4.71
CA GLY A 140 27.90 -20.86 -5.65
C GLY A 140 26.77 -20.67 -6.65
N ALA A 141 26.99 -19.80 -7.63
CA ALA A 141 26.05 -19.61 -8.73
C ALA A 141 25.84 -20.90 -9.54
N ASN A 142 24.70 -21.00 -10.22
CA ASN A 142 24.43 -22.08 -11.14
C ASN A 142 25.26 -21.92 -12.44
N GLY A 143 25.29 -22.96 -13.26
CA GLY A 143 25.75 -22.84 -14.64
C GLY A 143 24.73 -22.08 -15.51
N GLN A 144 25.12 -21.78 -16.75
CA GLN A 144 24.23 -21.14 -17.73
C GLN A 144 22.91 -21.92 -17.90
N GLN A 145 21.80 -21.19 -17.95
CA GLN A 145 20.44 -21.73 -18.15
C GLN A 145 19.78 -21.07 -19.37
N PRO A 146 20.13 -21.44 -20.61
CA PRO A 146 19.61 -20.77 -21.80
C PRO A 146 18.08 -20.76 -21.90
N LEU A 147 17.40 -21.77 -21.33
CA LEU A 147 15.94 -21.84 -21.31
C LEU A 147 15.30 -20.76 -20.43
N LEU A 148 16.02 -20.23 -19.43
CA LEU A 148 15.57 -19.13 -18.58
C LEU A 148 15.84 -17.75 -19.19
N SER A 149 16.46 -17.66 -20.36
CA SER A 149 16.68 -16.37 -21.02
C SER A 149 15.38 -15.71 -21.50
N GLY A 150 14.31 -16.49 -21.65
CA GLY A 150 13.10 -16.10 -22.39
C GLY A 150 13.25 -16.26 -23.91
N VAL A 151 14.46 -16.46 -24.42
CA VAL A 151 14.75 -16.68 -25.84
C VAL A 151 14.84 -18.17 -26.15
N GLY A 152 14.14 -18.62 -27.20
CA GLY A 152 14.21 -20.01 -27.65
C GLY A 152 13.51 -21.00 -26.71
N ARG A 153 12.56 -20.53 -25.89
CA ARG A 153 11.73 -21.39 -25.05
C ARG A 153 10.90 -22.38 -25.89
N PRO A 154 10.63 -23.60 -25.39
CA PRO A 154 9.68 -24.52 -26.02
C PRO A 154 8.29 -23.88 -26.15
N ALA A 155 7.64 -24.04 -27.30
CA ALA A 155 6.35 -23.40 -27.58
C ALA A 155 5.20 -23.82 -26.65
N ASN A 156 5.35 -24.92 -25.92
CA ASN A 156 4.37 -25.47 -25.00
C ASN A 156 4.63 -25.10 -23.53
N LEU A 157 5.64 -24.29 -23.24
CA LEU A 157 5.98 -23.86 -21.89
C LEU A 157 6.04 -22.33 -21.83
N THR A 158 5.51 -21.79 -20.75
CA THR A 158 5.68 -20.38 -20.39
C THR A 158 7.05 -20.20 -19.72
N SER A 159 7.60 -18.99 -19.76
CA SER A 159 8.85 -18.66 -19.05
C SER A 159 8.68 -18.82 -17.53
N LEU A 160 7.51 -18.47 -16.97
CA LEU A 160 7.19 -18.75 -15.57
C LEU A 160 7.24 -20.26 -15.26
N GLN A 161 6.64 -21.10 -16.11
CA GLN A 161 6.70 -22.55 -15.94
C GLN A 161 8.13 -23.08 -15.98
N LEU A 162 8.99 -22.52 -16.85
CA LEU A 162 10.41 -22.87 -16.90
C LEU A 162 11.15 -22.43 -15.63
N ALA A 163 10.86 -21.25 -15.10
CA ALA A 163 11.42 -20.77 -13.84
C ALA A 163 11.02 -21.66 -12.66
N THR A 164 9.74 -22.01 -12.55
CA THR A 164 9.21 -22.89 -11.49
C THR A 164 9.77 -24.32 -11.63
N GLN A 165 9.85 -24.84 -12.87
CA GLN A 165 10.49 -26.12 -13.13
C GLN A 165 11.97 -26.10 -12.73
N PHE A 166 12.69 -25.04 -13.05
CA PHE A 166 14.10 -24.88 -12.66
C PHE A 166 14.27 -24.92 -11.14
N MET A 167 13.45 -24.17 -10.39
CA MET A 167 13.50 -24.20 -8.91
C MET A 167 13.18 -25.59 -8.35
N ASN A 168 12.17 -26.26 -8.92
CA ASN A 168 11.81 -27.63 -8.55
C ASN A 168 12.94 -28.62 -8.82
N GLU A 169 13.59 -28.56 -9.98
CA GLU A 169 14.73 -29.40 -10.31
C GLU A 169 15.93 -29.10 -9.40
N LEU A 170 16.19 -27.81 -9.14
CA LEU A 170 17.29 -27.34 -8.33
C LEU A 170 17.22 -27.89 -6.90
N THR A 171 16.04 -27.89 -6.29
CA THR A 171 15.85 -28.39 -4.92
C THR A 171 15.22 -29.78 -4.88
N SER A 172 15.09 -30.50 -6.00
CA SER A 172 14.59 -31.88 -5.99
C SER A 172 15.64 -32.86 -5.46
N ARG A 173 15.19 -33.97 -4.86
CA ARG A 173 16.06 -35.12 -4.53
C ARG A 173 16.70 -35.77 -5.77
N GLN A 174 16.18 -35.46 -6.95
CA GLN A 174 16.72 -35.89 -8.23
C GLN A 174 17.92 -35.04 -8.69
N ASN A 175 18.22 -33.92 -8.01
CA ASN A 175 19.41 -33.14 -8.30
C ASN A 175 20.66 -33.92 -7.89
N HIS A 176 21.31 -34.55 -8.88
CA HIS A 176 22.51 -35.35 -8.67
C HIS A 176 23.79 -34.53 -8.45
N LEU A 177 23.72 -33.20 -8.52
CA LEU A 177 24.89 -32.34 -8.30
C LEU A 177 25.08 -31.97 -6.83
N LEU A 178 24.03 -32.09 -6.03
CA LEU A 178 24.06 -31.85 -4.59
C LEU A 178 23.98 -33.18 -3.84
N GLY A 179 24.76 -33.30 -2.76
CA GLY A 179 24.52 -34.36 -1.78
C GLY A 179 23.15 -34.19 -1.13
N VAL A 180 22.60 -35.27 -0.55
CA VAL A 180 21.28 -35.24 0.12
C VAL A 180 21.21 -34.15 1.18
N ASP A 181 22.26 -34.01 2.00
CA ASP A 181 22.31 -32.99 3.07
C ASP A 181 22.39 -31.56 2.51
N GLN A 182 23.12 -31.37 1.41
CA GLN A 182 23.18 -30.07 0.73
C GLN A 182 21.86 -29.73 0.05
N CYS A 183 21.14 -30.71 -0.51
CA CYS A 183 19.82 -30.48 -1.09
C CYS A 183 18.80 -30.10 0.00
N ASN A 184 18.79 -30.80 1.13
CA ASN A 184 17.93 -30.45 2.27
C ASN A 184 18.24 -29.05 2.81
N THR A 185 19.52 -28.73 2.99
CA THR A 185 19.93 -27.39 3.44
C THR A 185 19.51 -26.31 2.44
N LEU A 186 19.63 -26.56 1.12
CA LEU A 186 19.22 -25.59 0.10
C LEU A 186 17.69 -25.38 0.09
N ARG A 187 16.90 -26.44 0.33
CA ARG A 187 15.44 -26.33 0.50
C ARG A 187 15.07 -25.44 1.68
N GLU A 188 15.79 -25.55 2.79
CA GLU A 188 15.56 -24.71 3.97
C GLU A 188 15.95 -23.26 3.68
N LEU A 189 17.14 -23.05 3.10
CA LEU A 189 17.68 -21.73 2.81
C LEU A 189 16.85 -20.93 1.81
N LEU A 190 16.36 -21.58 0.75
CA LEU A 190 15.47 -20.96 -0.23
C LEU A 190 14.02 -20.94 0.23
N ASP A 191 13.69 -21.61 1.34
CA ASP A 191 12.33 -22.10 1.64
C ASP A 191 11.73 -22.65 0.34
N TRP A 192 12.20 -23.72 -0.29
CA TRP A 192 11.58 -24.24 -1.53
C TRP A 192 11.70 -25.76 -1.60
N ASN A 193 10.62 -26.47 -1.30
CA ASN A 193 10.62 -27.93 -1.24
C ASN A 193 9.51 -28.56 -2.12
N PRO A 194 9.83 -29.04 -3.34
CA PRO A 194 8.85 -29.61 -4.25
C PRO A 194 8.25 -30.95 -3.78
N ASP A 195 8.89 -31.64 -2.82
CA ASP A 195 8.34 -32.88 -2.27
C ASP A 195 7.18 -32.62 -1.31
N SER A 196 7.21 -31.50 -0.59
CA SER A 196 6.15 -31.09 0.35
C SER A 196 5.14 -30.13 -0.28
N GLU A 197 5.60 -29.27 -1.19
CA GLU A 197 4.78 -28.28 -1.89
C GLU A 197 4.94 -28.44 -3.41
N PRO A 198 4.38 -29.51 -4.03
CA PRO A 198 4.59 -29.80 -5.45
C PRO A 198 3.94 -28.76 -6.39
N THR A 199 2.97 -27.99 -5.88
CA THR A 199 2.30 -26.91 -6.59
C THR A 199 2.85 -25.54 -6.22
N ARG A 200 4.02 -25.49 -5.56
CA ARG A 200 4.66 -24.24 -5.18
C ARG A 200 4.99 -23.41 -6.41
N ASP A 201 4.71 -22.12 -6.32
CA ASP A 201 5.04 -21.13 -7.35
C ASP A 201 5.65 -19.86 -6.72
N PHE A 202 6.07 -18.92 -7.55
CA PHE A 202 6.60 -17.62 -7.13
C PHE A 202 5.55 -16.74 -6.41
N PRO A 203 5.97 -15.87 -5.47
CA PRO A 203 7.33 -15.41 -5.22
C PRO A 203 8.21 -16.38 -4.42
N LEU A 204 9.53 -16.31 -4.63
CA LEU A 204 10.50 -17.09 -3.87
C LEU A 204 10.53 -16.63 -2.40
N ILE A 205 10.53 -15.31 -2.19
CA ILE A 205 10.50 -14.68 -0.87
C ILE A 205 9.03 -14.53 -0.43
N ARG A 206 8.61 -15.29 0.58
CA ARG A 206 7.20 -15.32 1.05
C ARG A 206 6.99 -14.85 2.48
N HIS A 207 8.00 -14.93 3.33
CA HIS A 207 7.90 -14.58 4.74
C HIS A 207 8.31 -13.14 4.95
N ARG A 208 7.44 -12.33 5.55
CA ARG A 208 7.85 -11.02 6.07
C ARG A 208 8.16 -11.14 7.54
N GLN A 209 9.23 -10.49 7.98
CA GLN A 209 9.47 -10.33 9.40
C GLN A 209 8.69 -9.10 9.88
N PRO A 210 7.96 -9.18 11.01
CA PRO A 210 7.39 -7.98 11.60
C PRO A 210 8.52 -7.03 11.95
N GLU A 211 8.31 -5.75 11.69
CA GLU A 211 9.29 -4.74 12.03
C GLU A 211 9.45 -4.63 13.55
N SER A 212 10.68 -4.43 14.02
CA SER A 212 10.92 -4.18 15.44
C SER A 212 10.44 -2.77 15.84
N LEU A 213 9.86 -2.63 17.04
CA LEU A 213 9.48 -1.32 17.59
C LEU A 213 10.67 -0.36 17.65
N GLN A 214 11.88 -0.89 17.90
CA GLN A 214 13.11 -0.12 17.90
C GLN A 214 13.38 0.49 16.51
N SER A 215 13.27 -0.31 15.45
CA SER A 215 13.42 0.15 14.07
C SER A 215 12.40 1.24 13.77
N MET A 216 11.12 1.01 14.06
CA MET A 216 10.07 2.02 13.84
C MET A 216 10.36 3.34 14.56
N ALA A 217 10.72 3.29 15.84
CA ALA A 217 11.01 4.48 16.65
C ALA A 217 12.20 5.28 16.10
N LEU A 218 13.25 4.60 15.64
CA LEU A 218 14.41 5.24 15.03
C LEU A 218 14.05 5.91 13.69
N ARG A 219 13.25 5.26 12.83
CA ARG A 219 12.86 5.83 11.52
C ARG A 219 11.98 7.07 11.62
N GLN A 220 11.13 7.14 12.64
CA GLN A 220 10.23 8.28 12.87
C GLN A 220 10.95 9.53 13.39
N PHE A 221 12.17 9.38 13.90
CA PHE A 221 12.91 10.49 14.48
C PHE A 221 13.60 11.34 13.39
N ASP A 222 13.48 12.68 13.48
CA ASP A 222 14.16 13.60 12.57
C ASP A 222 15.66 13.73 12.91
N TRP A 223 16.46 12.83 12.35
CA TRP A 223 17.91 12.79 12.53
C TRP A 223 18.65 14.00 11.97
N THR A 224 18.01 14.85 11.17
CA THR A 224 18.64 16.07 10.64
C THR A 224 18.87 17.12 11.73
N THR A 225 18.12 17.03 12.82
CA THR A 225 18.24 17.90 14.01
C THR A 225 19.46 17.55 14.88
N VAL A 226 20.03 16.36 14.71
CA VAL A 226 21.18 15.88 15.50
C VAL A 226 22.44 16.06 14.68
N ASN A 227 23.46 16.67 15.30
CA ASN A 227 24.78 16.90 14.69
C ASN A 227 25.61 15.62 14.61
N ILE A 228 25.11 14.62 13.89
CA ILE A 228 25.81 13.38 13.54
C ILE A 228 26.21 13.41 12.06
N PRO A 229 27.28 12.70 11.66
CA PRO A 229 27.64 12.57 10.25
C PRO A 229 26.48 12.05 9.38
N PRO A 230 26.37 12.49 8.10
CA PRO A 230 25.26 12.10 7.21
C PRO A 230 25.05 10.58 7.09
N TYR A 231 26.13 9.78 7.10
CA TYR A 231 26.00 8.32 7.05
C TYR A 231 25.28 7.74 8.28
N LEU A 232 25.47 8.33 9.46
CA LEU A 232 24.74 7.90 10.66
C LEU A 232 23.29 8.35 10.61
N GLN A 233 23.00 9.54 10.09
CA GLN A 233 21.60 9.96 9.89
C GLN A 233 20.86 8.96 9.02
N MET A 234 21.50 8.51 7.92
CA MET A 234 20.93 7.51 7.03
C MET A 234 20.74 6.17 7.74
N VAL A 235 21.76 5.63 8.41
CA VAL A 235 21.65 4.35 9.13
C VAL A 235 20.58 4.40 10.23
N MET A 236 20.46 5.51 10.94
CA MET A 236 19.45 5.68 11.99
C MET A 236 18.05 5.85 11.43
N ALA A 237 17.90 6.63 10.35
CA ALA A 237 16.62 6.81 9.64
C ALA A 237 16.11 5.52 8.99
N GLU A 238 16.95 4.49 8.83
CA GLU A 238 16.53 3.16 8.43
C GLU A 238 16.19 2.23 9.59
N GLY A 239 16.59 2.53 10.83
CA GLY A 239 16.17 1.74 12.00
C GLY A 239 16.89 0.40 12.18
N ILE A 240 18.03 0.18 11.52
CA ILE A 240 18.91 -0.98 11.73
C ILE A 240 20.36 -0.60 12.12
N PRO A 241 20.56 0.36 13.03
CA PRO A 241 21.90 0.67 13.50
C PRO A 241 22.52 -0.48 14.30
N THR A 242 23.84 -0.61 14.19
CA THR A 242 24.65 -1.40 15.12
C THR A 242 24.69 -0.72 16.50
N ALA A 243 24.94 -1.52 17.54
CA ALA A 243 25.18 -1.03 18.91
C ALA A 243 26.16 0.14 18.99
N ALA A 244 27.30 0.03 18.30
CA ALA A 244 28.33 1.07 18.28
C ALA A 244 27.82 2.38 17.68
N GLN A 245 26.99 2.31 16.63
CA GLN A 245 26.38 3.49 16.03
C GLN A 245 25.32 4.09 16.96
N CYS A 246 24.50 3.25 17.62
CA CYS A 246 23.54 3.71 18.63
C CYS A 246 24.23 4.46 19.76
N LEU A 247 25.33 3.92 20.28
CA LEU A 247 26.13 4.57 21.31
C LEU A 247 26.71 5.90 20.84
N GLN A 248 27.26 5.94 19.62
CA GLN A 248 27.79 7.16 19.03
C GLN A 248 26.71 8.25 18.90
N THR A 249 25.55 7.87 18.37
CA THR A 249 24.41 8.79 18.16
C THR A 249 23.79 9.24 19.48
N SER A 250 23.67 8.35 20.47
CA SER A 250 23.15 8.68 21.80
C SER A 250 23.95 9.81 22.45
N GLY A 251 25.28 9.79 22.31
CA GLY A 251 26.14 10.85 22.83
C GLY A 251 25.88 12.23 22.21
N GLU A 252 25.56 12.29 20.92
CA GLU A 252 25.20 13.54 20.21
C GLU A 252 23.76 13.97 20.51
N LEU A 253 22.83 13.01 20.57
CA LEU A 253 21.42 13.24 20.90
C LEU A 253 21.28 13.87 22.29
N LYS A 254 21.96 13.31 23.30
CA LYS A 254 22.00 13.85 24.66
C LYS A 254 22.55 15.29 24.68
N ARG A 255 23.60 15.57 23.89
CA ARG A 255 24.16 16.92 23.77
C ARG A 255 23.19 17.90 23.11
N ALA A 256 22.44 17.47 22.11
CA ALA A 256 21.48 18.29 21.40
C ALA A 256 20.26 18.65 22.27
N TYR A 257 19.72 17.70 23.06
CA TYR A 257 18.43 17.88 23.73
C TYR A 257 18.49 17.98 25.26
N LEU A 258 19.46 17.34 25.92
CA LEU A 258 19.51 17.26 27.39
C LEU A 258 20.55 18.22 28.02
N GLY A 259 21.32 18.92 27.20
CA GLY A 259 22.39 19.81 27.63
C GLY A 259 23.62 19.08 28.18
N ASN A 260 24.75 19.79 28.28
CA ASN A 260 26.00 19.25 28.82
C ASN A 260 25.87 19.04 30.34
N SER A 261 25.35 17.90 30.79
CA SER A 261 25.42 17.52 32.22
C SER A 261 26.87 17.14 32.58
N PRO A 262 27.57 17.87 33.46
CA PRO A 262 29.00 17.67 33.69
C PRO A 262 29.41 16.43 34.50
N GLU A 263 28.50 15.51 34.88
CA GLU A 263 28.77 14.59 36.00
C GLU A 263 29.05 13.11 35.70
N GLU A 264 28.99 12.61 34.47
CA GLU A 264 29.16 11.16 34.21
C GLU A 264 30.61 10.71 33.96
N HIS A 265 31.54 11.05 34.86
CA HIS A 265 32.93 10.56 34.81
C HIS A 265 33.23 9.34 35.70
N ARG A 266 32.21 8.61 36.19
CA ARG A 266 32.43 7.33 36.88
C ARG A 266 32.09 6.16 35.96
N ARG A 267 33.09 5.77 35.16
CA ARG A 267 33.16 4.49 34.43
C ARG A 267 32.96 3.32 35.41
N SER A 268 31.81 2.65 35.34
CA SER A 268 31.66 1.27 35.78
C SER A 268 32.10 0.36 34.63
N ASP A 269 33.12 -0.42 34.90
CA ASP A 269 33.86 -1.31 33.99
C ASP A 269 33.16 -2.68 33.87
N ASP A 270 31.84 -2.69 33.60
CA ASP A 270 31.06 -3.94 33.46
C ASP A 270 30.80 -4.23 31.96
N GLY A 271 31.62 -5.14 31.43
CA GLY A 271 31.69 -5.52 30.01
C GLY A 271 30.56 -6.40 29.48
N MET A 272 29.29 -6.08 29.77
CA MET A 272 28.13 -6.77 29.21
C MET A 272 26.98 -5.78 28.95
N ALA A 273 27.02 -5.01 27.86
CA ALA A 273 25.86 -4.19 27.45
C ALA A 273 25.90 -3.65 25.99
N GLU A 274 26.44 -4.35 24.99
CA GLU A 274 26.38 -3.83 23.60
C GLU A 274 24.93 -3.84 23.04
N GLN A 275 24.13 -4.86 23.30
CA GLN A 275 22.74 -4.91 22.80
C GLN A 275 21.83 -3.84 23.43
N ASP A 276 22.18 -3.37 24.63
CA ASP A 276 21.39 -2.43 25.44
C ASP A 276 21.47 -0.98 24.90
N ASP A 277 22.47 -0.65 24.06
CA ASP A 277 22.69 0.73 23.63
C ASP A 277 21.66 1.24 22.61
N CYS A 278 21.13 0.37 21.75
CA CYS A 278 20.07 0.76 20.83
C CYS A 278 18.71 0.84 21.53
N ASP A 279 18.42 -0.08 22.46
CA ASP A 279 17.23 -0.01 23.30
C ASP A 279 17.24 1.26 24.15
N LYS A 280 18.40 1.62 24.73
CA LYS A 280 18.61 2.90 25.42
C LYS A 280 18.40 4.08 24.50
N LEU A 281 18.91 4.04 23.26
CA LEU A 281 18.74 5.13 22.30
C LEU A 281 17.26 5.30 21.95
N ALA A 282 16.56 4.22 21.58
CA ALA A 282 15.13 4.24 21.29
C ALA A 282 14.31 4.74 22.48
N SER A 283 14.63 4.25 23.69
CA SER A 283 14.00 4.74 24.93
C SER A 283 14.31 6.22 25.19
N THR A 284 15.53 6.68 24.90
CA THR A 284 15.91 8.08 25.03
C THR A 284 15.10 8.94 24.07
N ILE A 285 14.92 8.51 22.82
CA ILE A 285 14.07 9.20 21.82
C ILE A 285 12.64 9.31 22.31
N GLN A 286 12.07 8.22 22.83
CA GLN A 286 10.70 8.22 23.39
C GLN A 286 10.56 9.14 24.62
N GLN A 287 11.64 9.32 25.38
CA GLN A 287 11.69 10.21 26.55
C GLN A 287 12.06 11.65 26.21
N LEU A 288 12.58 11.92 25.00
CA LEU A 288 12.85 13.28 24.60
C LEU A 288 11.55 14.04 24.74
N PRO A 289 11.59 15.25 25.34
CA PRO A 289 10.43 16.11 25.30
C PRO A 289 10.18 16.39 23.81
N LEU A 290 9.24 15.64 23.24
CA LEU A 290 8.55 16.06 22.04
C LEU A 290 8.17 17.51 22.31
N PRO A 291 8.39 18.43 21.35
CA PRO A 291 8.08 19.85 21.53
C PRO A 291 6.75 19.97 22.29
N GLN A 292 6.82 20.48 23.52
CA GLN A 292 5.76 20.27 24.50
C GLN A 292 4.40 20.74 23.95
N ASP A 293 3.49 19.78 23.77
CA ASP A 293 2.08 19.92 24.09
C ASP A 293 1.67 18.68 24.89
N GLU A 294 0.65 18.85 25.72
CA GLU A 294 0.42 18.20 27.01
C GLU A 294 0.32 16.66 27.04
N GLN A 295 0.80 16.11 28.15
CA GLN A 295 0.79 14.68 28.50
C GLN A 295 -0.64 14.10 28.55
N VAL A 296 -0.92 13.11 27.71
CA VAL A 296 -2.04 12.17 27.87
C VAL A 296 -1.49 10.84 28.39
N ASN A 297 -2.16 10.29 29.40
CA ASN A 297 -1.72 9.13 30.18
C ASN A 297 -1.72 7.84 29.33
N ASN A 298 -0.54 7.20 29.19
CA ASN A 298 -0.40 5.90 28.54
C ASN A 298 -0.71 4.75 29.51
N GLU A 299 -1.84 4.06 29.31
CA GLU A 299 -2.01 2.68 29.74
C GLU A 299 -1.36 1.74 28.71
N THR A 300 -0.47 0.87 29.18
CA THR A 300 0.30 -0.08 28.39
C THR A 300 -0.59 -1.16 27.75
N PHE A 301 -0.74 -1.11 26.43
CA PHE A 301 -1.27 -2.19 25.62
C PHE A 301 -0.14 -3.13 25.17
N THR A 302 -0.29 -4.42 25.43
CA THR A 302 0.52 -5.49 24.85
C THR A 302 -0.23 -6.08 23.65
N CYS A 303 0.31 -5.97 22.44
CA CYS A 303 -0.30 -6.53 21.24
C CYS A 303 0.37 -7.85 20.85
N ASP A 304 -0.34 -8.96 21.05
CA ASP A 304 -0.06 -10.24 20.42
C ASP A 304 -0.32 -10.13 18.89
N ASN A 305 0.46 -10.87 18.09
CA ASN A 305 0.42 -10.92 16.63
C ASN A 305 -0.96 -11.35 16.08
N VAL A 306 -1.89 -10.42 15.92
CA VAL A 306 -3.14 -10.61 15.17
C VAL A 306 -3.01 -9.89 13.82
N PRO A 307 -3.36 -10.52 12.69
CA PRO A 307 -3.41 -9.83 11.40
C PRO A 307 -4.27 -8.58 11.53
N PHE A 308 -3.75 -7.42 11.10
CA PHE A 308 -4.48 -6.17 11.14
C PHE A 308 -5.58 -6.22 10.07
N TYR A 309 -6.78 -6.62 10.47
CA TYR A 309 -7.99 -6.42 9.68
C TYR A 309 -8.49 -5.00 9.99
N PRO A 310 -8.64 -4.12 8.98
CA PRO A 310 -9.25 -2.83 9.21
C PRO A 310 -10.65 -3.05 9.77
N ASP A 311 -11.05 -2.22 10.73
CA ASP A 311 -12.41 -2.27 11.25
C ASP A 311 -13.39 -2.00 10.09
N PRO A 312 -14.46 -2.82 9.97
CA PRO A 312 -15.50 -2.57 8.99
C PRO A 312 -16.08 -1.15 9.12
N ALA A 313 -16.15 -0.44 8.00
CA ALA A 313 -16.75 0.89 7.98
C ALA A 313 -18.28 0.79 8.00
N THR A 314 -18.92 1.62 8.82
CA THR A 314 -20.39 1.79 8.83
C THR A 314 -20.85 2.81 7.79
N ILE A 315 -19.98 3.74 7.40
CA ILE A 315 -20.23 4.78 6.41
C ILE A 315 -19.13 4.79 5.39
N VAL A 316 -19.50 5.13 4.17
CA VAL A 316 -18.57 5.53 3.12
C VAL A 316 -19.08 6.82 2.47
N PHE A 317 -18.18 7.54 1.80
CA PHE A 317 -18.52 8.67 0.96
C PHE A 317 -18.47 8.28 -0.51
N TYR A 318 -19.35 8.89 -1.30
CA TYR A 318 -19.36 8.74 -2.75
C TYR A 318 -19.46 10.10 -3.43
N GLY A 319 -18.54 10.40 -4.34
CA GLY A 319 -18.54 11.65 -5.11
C GLY A 319 -19.09 11.43 -6.52
N ASP A 320 -20.10 12.21 -6.93
CA ASP A 320 -20.72 12.17 -8.26
C ASP A 320 -20.92 13.57 -8.86
N TYR A 321 -21.15 13.64 -10.18
CA TYR A 321 -21.70 14.81 -10.85
C TYR A 321 -23.24 14.85 -10.79
N LEU A 322 -23.92 13.71 -10.66
CA LEU A 322 -25.38 13.64 -10.59
C LEU A 322 -25.92 14.37 -9.36
N TRP A 323 -26.98 15.16 -9.53
CA TRP A 323 -27.70 15.79 -8.42
C TRP A 323 -28.69 14.81 -7.76
N PRO A 324 -29.10 15.03 -6.49
CA PRO A 324 -29.91 14.10 -5.71
C PRO A 324 -31.19 13.64 -6.42
N GLU A 325 -31.90 14.55 -7.10
CA GLU A 325 -33.13 14.19 -7.82
C GLU A 325 -32.85 13.29 -9.03
N GLU A 326 -31.68 13.43 -9.67
CA GLU A 326 -31.25 12.56 -10.76
C GLU A 326 -30.88 11.18 -10.23
N ALA A 327 -30.06 11.12 -9.17
CA ALA A 327 -29.68 9.88 -8.50
C ALA A 327 -30.92 9.13 -7.97
N LYS A 328 -31.85 9.84 -7.33
CA LYS A 328 -33.14 9.30 -6.88
C LYS A 328 -33.95 8.71 -8.03
N LYS A 329 -34.06 9.43 -9.16
CA LYS A 329 -34.78 8.97 -10.35
C LYS A 329 -34.15 7.72 -10.96
N GLN A 330 -32.82 7.58 -10.86
CA GLN A 330 -32.09 6.38 -11.28
C GLN A 330 -32.27 5.20 -10.32
N GLY A 331 -32.70 5.45 -9.08
CA GLY A 331 -32.75 4.46 -8.02
C GLY A 331 -31.43 4.30 -7.26
N GLY A 332 -30.45 5.17 -7.52
CA GLY A 332 -29.13 5.16 -6.91
C GLY A 332 -28.03 5.45 -7.92
N PHE A 333 -26.86 4.86 -7.69
CA PHE A 333 -25.67 4.95 -8.51
C PHE A 333 -25.28 3.55 -8.97
N LEU A 334 -25.00 3.40 -10.25
CA LEU A 334 -24.48 2.18 -10.82
C LEU A 334 -23.08 2.43 -11.38
N PRO A 335 -22.23 1.40 -11.47
CA PRO A 335 -20.99 1.48 -12.22
C PRO A 335 -21.26 1.96 -13.65
N PHE A 336 -20.26 2.57 -14.29
CA PHE A 336 -20.42 3.10 -15.64
C PHE A 336 -20.73 1.94 -16.59
N ALA A 337 -21.96 1.86 -17.10
CA ALA A 337 -22.26 0.98 -18.23
C ALA A 337 -21.83 1.70 -19.51
N THR A 338 -20.82 1.19 -20.22
CA THR A 338 -20.48 1.68 -21.57
C THR A 338 -21.72 1.61 -22.46
N PRO A 339 -22.16 2.71 -23.12
CA PRO A 339 -23.24 2.67 -24.11
C PRO A 339 -22.73 2.28 -25.51
N PRO A 340 -23.46 1.46 -26.30
CA PRO A 340 -24.65 0.72 -25.89
C PRO A 340 -24.26 -0.26 -24.78
N PRO A 341 -25.16 -0.56 -23.80
CA PRO A 341 -24.86 -1.55 -22.76
C PRO A 341 -24.33 -2.78 -23.48
N GLY A 342 -23.02 -2.99 -23.38
CA GLY A 342 -22.38 -4.05 -24.13
C GLY A 342 -22.97 -5.38 -23.67
N PRO A 343 -22.74 -6.47 -24.40
CA PRO A 343 -23.01 -7.83 -23.90
C PRO A 343 -22.27 -8.17 -22.58
N ALA A 344 -21.55 -7.23 -21.96
CA ALA A 344 -20.95 -7.34 -20.63
C ALA A 344 -21.97 -7.69 -19.52
N TYR A 345 -23.26 -7.40 -19.71
CA TYR A 345 -24.32 -7.86 -18.80
C TYR A 345 -25.07 -9.11 -19.31
N ASP A 346 -25.09 -9.34 -20.62
CA ASP A 346 -25.65 -10.52 -21.29
C ASP A 346 -24.51 -11.46 -21.72
N VAL A 347 -23.80 -12.03 -20.75
CA VAL A 347 -22.85 -13.09 -21.03
C VAL A 347 -23.59 -14.44 -21.14
N GLU A 348 -24.63 -14.50 -21.98
CA GLU A 348 -25.16 -15.77 -22.44
C GLU A 348 -24.21 -16.33 -23.51
N GLY A 349 -23.30 -17.21 -23.08
CA GLY A 349 -22.51 -18.04 -24.01
C GLY A 349 -21.00 -17.94 -23.90
N LEU A 350 -20.41 -17.44 -22.81
CA LEU A 350 -19.00 -17.75 -22.55
C LEU A 350 -18.89 -19.25 -22.22
N ASP A 351 -18.38 -19.99 -23.20
CA ASP A 351 -17.92 -21.35 -23.02
C ASP A 351 -16.85 -21.34 -21.91
N PRO A 352 -17.08 -22.01 -20.77
CA PRO A 352 -16.14 -22.03 -19.65
C PRO A 352 -14.79 -22.68 -20.00
N THR A 353 -14.62 -23.18 -21.23
CA THR A 353 -13.38 -23.80 -21.69
C THR A 353 -12.43 -22.86 -22.44
N THR A 354 -12.88 -21.66 -22.84
CA THR A 354 -12.00 -20.67 -23.48
C THR A 354 -11.28 -19.81 -22.43
N ASN A 355 -10.12 -20.28 -21.96
CA ASN A 355 -9.15 -19.55 -21.11
C ASN A 355 -8.47 -18.36 -21.84
N GLN A 356 -9.17 -17.68 -22.75
CA GLN A 356 -8.65 -16.43 -23.30
C GLN A 356 -8.92 -15.35 -22.26
N GLY A 357 -7.85 -14.79 -21.67
CA GLY A 357 -7.90 -13.74 -20.67
C GLY A 357 -8.61 -12.50 -21.21
N ILE A 358 -9.93 -12.46 -21.06
CA ILE A 358 -10.73 -11.27 -21.29
C ILE A 358 -10.39 -10.35 -20.12
N GLU A 359 -9.67 -9.28 -20.43
CA GLU A 359 -9.41 -8.19 -19.50
C GLU A 359 -10.75 -7.63 -19.02
N MET A 360 -11.02 -7.75 -17.71
CA MET A 360 -12.24 -7.21 -17.15
C MET A 360 -12.16 -5.69 -17.14
N GLU A 361 -13.16 -5.05 -17.74
CA GLU A 361 -13.46 -3.64 -17.51
C GLU A 361 -14.16 -3.52 -16.15
N PHE A 362 -13.38 -3.48 -15.07
CA PHE A 362 -13.86 -3.38 -13.68
C PHE A 362 -14.80 -2.20 -13.46
N GLU A 363 -14.66 -1.15 -14.26
CA GLU A 363 -15.50 0.06 -14.27
C GLU A 363 -16.99 -0.25 -14.52
N ASN A 364 -17.30 -1.41 -15.13
CA ASN A 364 -18.66 -1.87 -15.35
C ASN A 364 -19.30 -2.57 -14.14
N TYR A 365 -18.51 -2.94 -13.11
CA TYR A 365 -19.03 -3.70 -11.96
C TYR A 365 -18.78 -3.04 -10.62
N LEU A 366 -17.81 -2.13 -10.53
CA LEU A 366 -17.36 -1.56 -9.29
C LEU A 366 -17.55 -0.05 -9.29
N LEU A 367 -18.07 0.47 -8.19
CA LEU A 367 -18.24 1.89 -7.96
C LEU A 367 -17.27 2.34 -6.85
N PRO A 368 -16.31 3.24 -7.11
CA PRO A 368 -15.36 3.66 -6.10
C PRO A 368 -16.06 4.44 -4.99
N THR A 369 -15.70 4.15 -3.73
CA THR A 369 -16.18 4.84 -2.53
C THR A 369 -14.99 5.23 -1.66
N TYR A 370 -15.18 6.12 -0.69
CA TYR A 370 -14.08 6.72 0.05
C TYR A 370 -14.35 6.72 1.55
N LEU A 371 -13.32 6.46 2.35
CA LEU A 371 -13.41 6.52 3.81
C LEU A 371 -13.22 7.95 4.35
N SER A 372 -12.75 8.87 3.50
CA SER A 372 -12.59 10.29 3.81
C SER A 372 -13.45 11.16 2.91
N PHE A 373 -14.00 12.24 3.47
CA PHE A 373 -14.80 13.19 2.71
C PHE A 373 -13.96 13.95 1.68
N GLY A 374 -12.71 14.29 1.99
CA GLY A 374 -11.79 15.01 1.11
C GLY A 374 -11.56 14.31 -0.21
N GLN A 375 -11.31 13.00 -0.17
CA GLN A 375 -11.11 12.19 -1.37
C GLN A 375 -12.39 12.13 -2.22
N ALA A 376 -13.55 11.89 -1.59
CA ALA A 376 -14.84 11.93 -2.29
C ALA A 376 -15.14 13.30 -2.90
N ALA A 377 -14.81 14.39 -2.20
CA ALA A 377 -15.02 15.75 -2.66
C ALA A 377 -14.10 16.10 -3.84
N LYS A 378 -12.83 15.68 -3.79
CA LYS A 378 -11.90 15.78 -4.91
C LYS A 378 -12.43 15.02 -6.12
N HIS A 379 -12.88 13.78 -5.93
CA HIS A 379 -13.47 12.96 -6.98
C HIS A 379 -14.71 13.64 -7.60
N ALA A 380 -15.66 14.10 -6.77
CA ALA A 380 -16.86 14.82 -7.20
C ALA A 380 -16.53 16.07 -8.02
N ALA A 381 -15.54 16.85 -7.61
CA ALA A 381 -15.12 18.05 -8.34
C ALA A 381 -14.48 17.72 -9.69
N ILE A 382 -13.63 16.69 -9.75
CA ILE A 382 -12.98 16.24 -10.99
C ILE A 382 -14.04 15.77 -12.00
N ILE A 383 -14.88 14.81 -11.61
CA ILE A 383 -15.87 14.24 -12.54
C ILE A 383 -16.92 15.27 -12.97
N ALA A 384 -17.36 16.18 -12.08
CA ALA A 384 -18.28 17.24 -12.45
C ALA A 384 -17.66 18.21 -13.47
N SER A 385 -16.36 18.51 -13.33
CA SER A 385 -15.65 19.37 -14.29
C SER A 385 -15.57 18.77 -15.69
N GLY A 386 -15.48 17.43 -15.79
CA GLY A 386 -15.44 16.72 -17.07
C GLY A 386 -16.83 16.40 -17.65
N MET A 387 -17.80 16.04 -16.81
CA MET A 387 -19.10 15.50 -17.22
C MET A 387 -20.21 16.54 -17.27
N THR A 388 -20.19 17.54 -16.38
CA THR A 388 -21.19 18.61 -16.34
C THR A 388 -20.51 19.95 -16.09
N GLU A 389 -19.66 20.37 -17.03
CA GLU A 389 -18.86 21.59 -16.94
C GLU A 389 -19.71 22.79 -16.51
N GLY A 390 -19.19 23.59 -15.57
CA GLY A 390 -19.90 24.74 -15.02
C GLY A 390 -20.90 24.42 -13.91
N PHE A 391 -21.10 23.14 -13.54
CA PHE A 391 -21.87 22.73 -12.37
C PHE A 391 -21.00 22.13 -11.27
N ALA A 392 -21.43 22.33 -10.02
CA ALA A 392 -20.79 21.74 -8.85
C ALA A 392 -21.09 20.23 -8.74
N GLY A 393 -20.10 19.45 -8.31
CA GLY A 393 -20.28 18.05 -7.94
C GLY A 393 -20.94 17.91 -6.57
N VAL A 394 -21.28 16.67 -6.20
CA VAL A 394 -21.96 16.34 -4.95
C VAL A 394 -21.25 15.18 -4.28
N VAL A 395 -21.03 15.28 -2.96
CA VAL A 395 -20.61 14.16 -2.12
C VAL A 395 -21.82 13.64 -1.37
N TYR A 396 -22.04 12.34 -1.48
CA TYR A 396 -23.07 11.58 -0.81
C TYR A 396 -22.48 10.85 0.39
N VAL A 397 -23.19 10.90 1.51
CA VAL A 397 -22.93 10.06 2.69
C VAL A 397 -23.76 8.80 2.53
N VAL A 398 -23.12 7.65 2.54
CA VAL A 398 -23.76 6.37 2.21
C VAL A 398 -23.58 5.40 3.37
N GLN A 399 -24.69 4.82 3.82
CA GLN A 399 -24.66 3.73 4.78
C GLN A 399 -24.01 2.51 4.12
N ALA A 400 -22.94 2.03 4.73
CA ALA A 400 -22.21 0.88 4.23
C ALA A 400 -23.04 -0.40 4.35
N THR A 401 -22.88 -1.27 3.36
CA THR A 401 -23.55 -2.57 3.28
C THR A 401 -22.57 -3.64 2.85
N PRO A 402 -22.89 -4.94 3.00
CA PRO A 402 -21.90 -5.99 2.77
C PRO A 402 -21.45 -6.12 1.30
N ASN A 403 -22.20 -5.58 0.33
CA ASN A 403 -21.74 -5.49 -1.06
C ASN A 403 -20.60 -4.48 -1.27
N MET A 404 -20.21 -3.73 -0.24
CA MET A 404 -19.05 -2.85 -0.26
C MET A 404 -17.85 -3.56 0.37
N VAL A 405 -16.69 -3.41 -0.25
CA VAL A 405 -15.41 -3.94 0.25
C VAL A 405 -14.56 -2.78 0.72
N SER A 406 -13.94 -2.92 1.90
CA SER A 406 -12.98 -1.94 2.43
C SER A 406 -11.67 -2.62 2.81
N SER A 407 -10.55 -2.04 2.35
CA SER A 407 -9.19 -2.42 2.76
C SER A 407 -8.62 -1.53 3.87
N GLY A 408 -9.42 -0.62 4.41
CA GLY A 408 -8.98 0.42 5.34
C GLY A 408 -8.31 1.62 4.67
N LYS A 409 -7.83 1.48 3.43
CA LYS A 409 -7.32 2.60 2.60
C LYS A 409 -8.26 2.94 1.46
N GLU A 410 -8.84 1.92 0.85
CA GLU A 410 -9.70 2.03 -0.31
C GLU A 410 -11.03 1.33 -0.01
N SER A 411 -12.10 1.78 -0.67
CA SER A 411 -13.41 1.19 -0.50
C SER A 411 -14.17 1.19 -1.82
N VAL A 412 -14.92 0.13 -2.11
CA VAL A 412 -15.62 -0.02 -3.39
C VAL A 412 -16.99 -0.66 -3.18
N ALA A 413 -18.00 -0.21 -3.92
CA ALA A 413 -19.32 -0.83 -3.91
C ALA A 413 -19.49 -1.74 -5.13
N VAL A 414 -19.59 -3.04 -4.90
CA VAL A 414 -19.83 -4.01 -5.97
C VAL A 414 -21.29 -3.91 -6.43
N GLY A 415 -21.47 -3.69 -7.73
CA GLY A 415 -22.78 -3.52 -8.36
C GLY A 415 -23.43 -2.15 -8.18
N GLY A 416 -22.84 -1.25 -7.40
CA GLY A 416 -23.34 0.11 -7.17
C GLY A 416 -23.98 0.32 -5.79
N ILE A 417 -24.69 1.45 -5.66
CA ILE A 417 -25.24 1.98 -4.42
C ILE A 417 -26.71 2.33 -4.66
N ARG A 418 -27.63 1.80 -3.85
CA ARG A 418 -29.05 2.18 -3.93
C ARG A 418 -29.30 3.55 -3.32
N TRP A 419 -30.29 4.26 -3.87
CA TRP A 419 -30.75 5.54 -3.32
C TRP A 419 -31.16 5.43 -1.84
N SER A 420 -31.78 4.32 -1.46
CA SER A 420 -32.18 4.07 -0.07
C SER A 420 -31.01 3.87 0.90
N GLN A 421 -29.78 3.69 0.41
CA GLN A 421 -28.56 3.64 1.25
C GLN A 421 -27.99 5.04 1.51
N VAL A 422 -28.37 6.04 0.72
CA VAL A 422 -27.86 7.40 0.85
C VAL A 422 -28.49 8.04 2.07
N LEU A 423 -27.68 8.49 3.02
CA LEU A 423 -28.09 9.17 4.25
C LEU A 423 -28.33 10.67 4.00
N GLY A 424 -27.50 11.26 3.16
CA GLY A 424 -27.56 12.69 2.83
C GLY A 424 -26.47 13.10 1.85
N TRP A 425 -26.40 14.40 1.55
CA TRP A 425 -25.46 14.92 0.56
C TRP A 425 -25.03 16.37 0.81
N MET A 426 -23.88 16.73 0.26
CA MET A 426 -23.31 18.08 0.29
C MET A 426 -22.77 18.46 -1.09
N GLN A 427 -23.08 19.67 -1.57
CA GLN A 427 -22.46 20.20 -2.79
C GLN A 427 -21.00 20.56 -2.56
N ILE A 428 -20.15 20.34 -3.55
CA ILE A 428 -18.71 20.67 -3.51
C ILE A 428 -18.39 21.75 -4.52
N PRO A 429 -17.66 22.82 -4.14
CA PRO A 429 -17.26 23.87 -5.07
C PRO A 429 -16.42 23.32 -6.22
N GLN A 430 -16.58 23.90 -7.41
CA GLN A 430 -15.76 23.54 -8.57
C GLN A 430 -14.27 23.76 -8.26
N GLY A 431 -13.44 22.84 -8.76
CA GLY A 431 -11.99 22.90 -8.56
C GLY A 431 -11.54 22.67 -7.12
N TYR A 432 -12.40 22.08 -6.27
CA TYR A 432 -11.98 21.66 -4.95
C TYR A 432 -10.78 20.71 -5.06
N SER A 433 -9.74 21.03 -4.30
CA SER A 433 -8.61 20.15 -4.04
C SER A 433 -8.40 20.14 -2.53
N PRO A 434 -8.22 18.96 -1.91
CA PRO A 434 -7.80 18.90 -0.52
C PRO A 434 -6.46 19.65 -0.38
N PRO A 435 -6.29 20.45 0.68
CA PRO A 435 -5.05 21.15 0.92
C PRO A 435 -3.94 20.15 1.24
N GLU A 436 -2.71 20.43 0.80
CA GLU A 436 -1.54 19.73 1.31
C GLU A 436 -1.41 20.00 2.81
N TYR A 437 -1.28 18.92 3.59
CA TYR A 437 -1.22 19.01 5.03
C TYR A 437 0.21 18.73 5.51
N ASP A 438 0.70 19.58 6.41
CA ASP A 438 1.98 19.41 7.08
C ASP A 438 1.76 18.68 8.40
N ALA A 439 2.37 17.51 8.57
CA ALA A 439 2.31 16.72 9.80
C ALA A 439 2.71 17.54 11.04
N ALA A 440 3.55 18.58 10.89
CA ALA A 440 3.93 19.47 11.99
C ALA A 440 2.77 20.36 12.51
N ALA A 441 1.64 20.44 11.80
CA ALA A 441 0.46 21.22 12.20
C ALA A 441 -0.54 20.46 13.09
N ARG A 442 -0.23 19.22 13.49
CA ARG A 442 -1.14 18.28 14.17
C ARG A 442 -1.78 18.79 15.46
N ALA A 443 -1.01 19.49 16.30
CA ALA A 443 -1.54 20.06 17.55
C ALA A 443 -2.65 21.10 17.33
N LYS A 444 -2.66 21.78 16.16
CA LYS A 444 -3.70 22.76 15.81
C LYS A 444 -4.90 22.12 15.13
N LEU A 445 -4.77 20.87 14.70
CA LEU A 445 -5.78 20.19 13.91
C LEU A 445 -7.02 19.87 14.74
N GLN A 446 -6.84 19.38 15.98
CA GLN A 446 -7.96 19.12 16.89
C GLN A 446 -8.79 20.38 17.14
N GLN A 447 -8.13 21.49 17.52
CA GLN A 447 -8.81 22.77 17.74
C GLN A 447 -9.52 23.27 16.47
N HIS A 448 -8.90 23.05 15.31
CA HIS A 448 -9.51 23.41 14.02
C HIS A 448 -10.75 22.56 13.73
N PHE A 449 -10.71 21.26 14.01
CA PHE A 449 -11.86 20.36 13.92
C PHE A 449 -12.97 20.83 14.87
N GLU A 450 -12.69 20.97 16.17
CA GLU A 450 -13.67 21.41 17.17
C GLU A 450 -14.36 22.72 16.73
N HIS A 451 -13.58 23.68 16.24
CA HIS A 451 -14.10 24.93 15.71
C HIS A 451 -14.98 24.72 14.47
N ALA A 452 -14.53 23.91 13.51
CA ALA A 452 -15.27 23.60 12.29
C ALA A 452 -16.60 22.88 12.60
N PHE A 453 -16.59 21.87 13.47
CA PHE A 453 -17.79 21.16 13.95
C PHE A 453 -18.80 22.10 14.61
N ASN A 454 -18.32 23.02 15.46
CA ASN A 454 -19.20 23.97 16.15
C ASN A 454 -19.83 25.01 15.22
N GLU A 455 -19.17 25.36 14.11
CA GLU A 455 -19.67 26.33 13.15
C GLU A 455 -20.74 25.76 12.21
N THR A 456 -20.97 24.44 12.17
CA THR A 456 -21.84 23.84 11.15
C THR A 456 -22.73 22.71 11.62
N LYS A 457 -24.05 22.92 11.47
CA LYS A 457 -25.08 21.88 11.67
C LYS A 457 -25.89 21.56 10.42
N ASP A 458 -25.76 22.36 9.35
CA ASP A 458 -26.65 22.32 8.18
C ASP A 458 -25.91 22.17 6.84
N LEU A 459 -24.73 21.53 6.82
CA LEU A 459 -23.97 21.33 5.58
C LEU A 459 -24.59 20.25 4.69
N PHE A 460 -25.03 19.15 5.32
CA PHE A 460 -25.63 18.04 4.63
C PHE A 460 -27.15 18.16 4.63
N GLN A 461 -27.75 17.85 3.49
CA GLN A 461 -29.18 17.64 3.42
C GLN A 461 -29.50 16.17 3.66
N PRO A 462 -30.44 15.85 4.57
CA PRO A 462 -30.80 14.47 4.83
C PRO A 462 -31.65 13.91 3.68
N ASN A 463 -31.40 12.65 3.33
CA ASN A 463 -32.23 11.89 2.41
C ASN A 463 -33.46 11.36 3.14
N LYS A 464 -34.64 11.86 2.78
CA LYS A 464 -35.91 11.38 3.38
C LYS A 464 -36.29 9.95 2.96
N ASP A 465 -35.66 9.42 1.92
CA ASP A 465 -35.89 8.06 1.43
C ASP A 465 -34.86 7.06 1.96
N TYR A 466 -33.98 7.48 2.88
CA TYR A 466 -33.04 6.59 3.55
C TYR A 466 -33.80 5.45 4.25
N ASN A 467 -33.33 4.21 4.08
CA ASN A 467 -33.88 3.07 4.80
C ASN A 467 -33.02 2.75 6.04
N PRO A 468 -33.53 2.99 7.27
CA PRO A 468 -32.79 2.70 8.50
C PRO A 468 -32.49 1.21 8.72
N ASP A 469 -33.11 0.29 7.97
CA ASP A 469 -32.72 -1.13 8.01
C ASP A 469 -31.25 -1.34 7.62
N PHE A 470 -30.61 -0.37 6.95
CA PHE A 470 -29.20 -0.44 6.62
C PHE A 470 -28.26 -0.13 7.80
N ASP A 471 -28.76 0.46 8.89
CA ASP A 471 -27.96 0.79 10.10
C ASP A 471 -27.31 -0.45 10.73
N LEU A 472 -27.83 -1.64 10.41
CA LEU A 472 -27.35 -2.94 10.90
C LEU A 472 -26.14 -3.48 10.13
N TYR A 473 -25.76 -2.85 9.01
CA TYR A 473 -24.70 -3.35 8.14
C TYR A 473 -23.46 -2.47 8.16
N GLN A 474 -22.37 -3.08 7.67
CA GLN A 474 -21.03 -2.51 7.54
C GLN A 474 -20.41 -3.04 6.24
N THR A 475 -19.27 -2.47 5.83
CA THR A 475 -18.47 -2.99 4.71
C THR A 475 -17.95 -4.39 5.01
N THR A 476 -17.76 -5.21 3.98
CA THR A 476 -17.00 -6.46 4.08
C THR A 476 -15.50 -6.16 4.08
N THR A 477 -14.78 -6.63 5.09
CA THR A 477 -13.31 -6.52 5.19
C THR A 477 -12.60 -7.85 4.97
N ASP A 478 -13.29 -8.98 5.18
CA ASP A 478 -12.82 -10.34 4.87
C ASP A 478 -13.37 -10.79 3.51
N VAL A 479 -12.71 -10.37 2.43
CA VAL A 479 -13.07 -10.83 1.08
C VAL A 479 -12.30 -12.10 0.77
N GLN A 480 -12.97 -13.23 0.97
CA GLN A 480 -12.43 -14.57 0.70
C GLN A 480 -12.35 -14.92 -0.79
N TYR A 481 -12.71 -13.99 -1.68
CA TYR A 481 -12.79 -14.20 -3.12
C TYR A 481 -11.79 -13.31 -3.81
N ASP A 482 -11.16 -13.86 -4.84
CA ASP A 482 -10.45 -13.04 -5.80
C ASP A 482 -11.49 -12.36 -6.69
N LEU A 483 -11.73 -11.05 -6.53
CA LEU A 483 -12.78 -10.33 -7.27
C LEU A 483 -12.37 -10.02 -8.73
N ASN A 484 -11.46 -10.82 -9.29
CA ASN A 484 -10.83 -10.68 -10.59
C ASN A 484 -11.59 -11.34 -11.76
N THR A 485 -12.75 -11.96 -11.51
CA THR A 485 -13.61 -12.47 -12.59
C THR A 485 -15.07 -12.04 -12.42
N PRO A 486 -15.87 -11.97 -13.50
CA PRO A 486 -17.28 -11.66 -13.38
C PRO A 486 -18.01 -12.72 -12.54
N GLN A 487 -17.57 -13.98 -12.60
CA GLN A 487 -18.11 -15.07 -11.80
C GLN A 487 -17.83 -14.87 -10.31
N ASP A 488 -16.64 -14.41 -9.95
CA ASP A 488 -16.28 -14.11 -8.57
C ASP A 488 -17.04 -12.90 -8.03
N LEU A 489 -17.25 -11.87 -8.85
CA LEU A 489 -18.11 -10.74 -8.52
C LEU A 489 -19.56 -11.17 -8.28
N VAL A 490 -20.10 -12.06 -9.13
CA VAL A 490 -21.44 -12.65 -8.93
C VAL A 490 -21.47 -13.52 -7.67
N ALA A 491 -20.43 -14.32 -7.40
CA ALA A 491 -20.34 -15.15 -6.20
C ALA A 491 -20.30 -14.29 -4.93
N PHE A 492 -19.50 -13.22 -4.95
CA PHE A 492 -19.45 -12.21 -3.90
C PHE A 492 -20.83 -11.57 -3.69
N MET A 493 -21.49 -11.14 -4.76
CA MET A 493 -22.82 -10.52 -4.67
C MET A 493 -23.91 -11.52 -4.23
N ASN A 494 -23.82 -12.79 -4.60
CA ASN A 494 -24.73 -13.83 -4.11
C ASN A 494 -24.62 -14.01 -2.59
N ARG A 495 -23.41 -13.82 -2.04
CA ARG A 495 -23.16 -13.91 -0.59
C ARG A 495 -23.52 -12.62 0.15
N ASN A 496 -23.15 -11.47 -0.41
CA ASN A 496 -23.13 -10.18 0.30
C ASN A 496 -24.16 -9.16 -0.20
N GLY A 497 -24.76 -9.39 -1.38
CA GLY A 497 -25.67 -8.47 -2.04
C GLY A 497 -27.14 -8.54 -1.57
N GLN A 498 -27.50 -9.49 -0.70
CA GLN A 498 -28.90 -9.66 -0.27
C GLN A 498 -29.47 -8.39 0.39
N ALA A 499 -28.67 -7.73 1.23
CA ALA A 499 -29.07 -6.49 1.92
C ALA A 499 -29.49 -5.40 0.91
N VAL A 500 -28.80 -5.33 -0.22
CA VAL A 500 -29.06 -4.38 -1.30
C VAL A 500 -29.95 -4.97 -2.40
N GLY A 501 -30.75 -6.00 -2.10
CA GLY A 501 -31.73 -6.55 -3.02
C GLY A 501 -31.14 -7.15 -4.31
N TRP A 502 -29.95 -7.73 -4.22
CA TRP A 502 -29.33 -8.47 -5.32
C TRP A 502 -30.24 -9.60 -5.83
N GLN A 503 -30.38 -9.69 -7.16
CA GLN A 503 -31.31 -10.63 -7.82
C GLN A 503 -30.60 -11.80 -8.52
N GLY A 504 -29.28 -11.94 -8.32
CA GLY A 504 -28.48 -13.00 -8.93
C GLY A 504 -27.76 -12.60 -10.22
N HIS A 505 -27.98 -11.39 -10.73
CA HIS A 505 -27.29 -10.87 -11.91
C HIS A 505 -27.10 -9.35 -11.83
N PHE A 506 -26.08 -8.84 -12.54
CA PHE A 506 -25.87 -7.41 -12.71
C PHE A 506 -26.83 -6.85 -13.79
N PRO A 507 -27.10 -5.53 -13.81
CA PRO A 507 -26.75 -4.55 -12.77
C PRO A 507 -27.54 -4.81 -11.47
N LEU A 508 -27.10 -4.23 -10.34
CA LEU A 508 -27.71 -4.46 -9.02
C LEU A 508 -29.22 -4.13 -8.96
N PHE A 509 -29.66 -3.16 -9.76
CA PHE A 509 -31.06 -2.84 -9.96
C PHE A 509 -31.30 -2.37 -11.38
N GLU A 510 -32.48 -2.68 -11.91
CA GLU A 510 -32.95 -2.10 -13.15
C GLU A 510 -33.26 -0.62 -12.95
N HIS A 511 -32.78 0.22 -13.87
CA HIS A 511 -33.19 1.61 -13.95
C HIS A 511 -33.97 1.83 -15.23
N SER A 512 -35.06 2.60 -15.14
CA SER A 512 -35.79 3.00 -16.35
C SER A 512 -34.94 3.96 -17.20
N HIS A 513 -34.11 4.81 -16.59
CA HIS A 513 -33.33 5.86 -17.26
C HIS A 513 -32.01 6.14 -16.53
N THR A 514 -30.84 5.81 -17.11
CA THR A 514 -29.54 6.35 -16.66
C THR A 514 -29.40 7.78 -17.15
N ALA A 515 -29.18 8.75 -16.26
CA ALA A 515 -28.87 10.10 -16.72
C ALA A 515 -27.42 10.12 -17.21
N GLN A 516 -27.26 10.09 -18.54
CA GLN A 516 -25.98 10.33 -19.19
C GLN A 516 -25.51 11.75 -18.92
N SER A 517 -24.20 11.97 -18.93
CA SER A 517 -23.57 13.26 -18.62
C SER A 517 -24.18 14.43 -19.42
N GLU A 518 -24.44 14.24 -20.72
CA GLU A 518 -25.03 15.26 -21.59
C GLU A 518 -26.47 15.58 -21.21
N THR A 519 -27.24 14.56 -20.84
CA THR A 519 -28.63 14.73 -20.41
C THR A 519 -28.72 15.44 -19.06
N SER A 520 -27.81 15.12 -18.14
CA SER A 520 -27.69 15.79 -16.84
C SER A 520 -27.31 17.26 -17.03
N MET A 521 -26.27 17.53 -17.81
CA MET A 521 -25.82 18.89 -18.13
C MET A 521 -26.95 19.73 -18.77
N ALA A 522 -27.66 19.16 -19.75
CA ALA A 522 -28.79 19.82 -20.40
C ALA A 522 -29.92 20.12 -19.40
N ALA A 523 -30.25 19.15 -18.53
CA ALA A 523 -31.30 19.32 -17.54
C ALA A 523 -30.94 20.38 -16.49
N LYS A 524 -29.70 20.42 -16.01
CA LYS A 524 -29.20 21.45 -15.09
C LYS A 524 -29.20 22.84 -15.74
N THR A 525 -28.77 22.96 -16.99
CA THR A 525 -28.78 24.23 -17.75
C THR A 525 -30.19 24.78 -17.93
N GLN A 526 -31.17 23.89 -18.11
CA GLN A 526 -32.58 24.25 -18.26
C GLN A 526 -33.29 24.43 -16.92
N ASN A 527 -32.60 24.27 -15.77
CA ASN A 527 -33.18 24.20 -14.43
C ASN A 527 -34.31 23.15 -14.33
N ALA A 528 -34.21 22.07 -15.09
CA ALA A 528 -35.15 20.95 -15.07
C ALA A 528 -34.89 19.99 -13.90
N VAL A 529 -33.73 20.10 -13.25
CA VAL A 529 -33.37 19.41 -12.01
C VAL A 529 -33.15 20.47 -10.93
N PRO A 530 -33.71 20.33 -9.73
CA PRO A 530 -33.50 21.29 -8.66
C PRO A 530 -32.04 21.31 -8.21
N VAL A 531 -31.51 22.51 -7.93
CA VAL A 531 -30.20 22.65 -7.31
C VAL A 531 -30.19 21.93 -5.94
N PRO A 532 -29.16 21.12 -5.63
CA PRO A 532 -29.13 20.37 -4.38
C PRO A 532 -29.26 21.24 -3.13
N HIS A 533 -28.71 22.46 -3.11
CA HIS A 533 -28.83 23.41 -2.00
C HIS A 533 -29.42 24.74 -2.46
N ASP A 534 -30.24 25.37 -1.61
CA ASP A 534 -30.72 26.72 -1.89
C ASP A 534 -29.53 27.72 -1.90
N PRO A 535 -29.67 28.88 -2.55
CA PRO A 535 -28.56 29.82 -2.71
C PRO A 535 -27.90 30.26 -1.40
N SER A 536 -28.67 30.40 -0.31
CA SER A 536 -28.13 30.83 0.98
C SER A 536 -27.31 29.72 1.63
N ALA A 537 -27.85 28.49 1.65
CA ALA A 537 -27.11 27.32 2.13
C ALA A 537 -25.84 27.08 1.30
N TRP A 538 -25.92 27.27 -0.01
CA TRP A 538 -24.78 27.11 -0.90
C TRP A 538 -23.65 28.14 -0.65
N GLU A 539 -23.97 29.40 -0.39
CA GLU A 539 -22.96 30.38 0.03
C GLU A 539 -22.32 30.01 1.36
N GLY A 540 -23.12 29.49 2.31
CA GLY A 540 -22.64 28.96 3.58
C GLY A 540 -21.63 27.82 3.38
N ILE A 541 -21.98 26.84 2.54
CA ILE A 541 -21.12 25.72 2.18
C ILE A 541 -19.81 26.20 1.54
N LYS A 542 -19.87 27.09 0.54
CA LYS A 542 -18.66 27.63 -0.10
C LYS A 542 -17.73 28.31 0.90
N LYS A 543 -18.30 29.12 1.80
CA LYS A 543 -17.54 29.78 2.86
C LYS A 543 -16.93 28.75 3.80
N TYR A 544 -17.68 27.73 4.18
CA TYR A 544 -17.22 26.66 5.06
C TYR A 544 -16.08 25.88 4.43
N VAL A 545 -16.25 25.37 3.21
CA VAL A 545 -15.21 24.64 2.47
C VAL A 545 -13.91 25.43 2.37
N LYS A 546 -14.02 26.73 2.11
CA LYS A 546 -12.85 27.61 2.04
C LYS A 546 -12.18 27.85 3.40
N SER A 547 -12.95 27.92 4.48
CA SER A 547 -12.44 28.27 5.82
C SER A 547 -11.91 27.04 6.57
N HIS A 548 -12.41 25.85 6.22
CA HIS A 548 -12.16 24.58 6.92
C HIS A 548 -11.75 23.47 5.95
N ALA A 549 -10.97 23.82 4.93
CA ALA A 549 -10.57 22.89 3.87
C ALA A 549 -9.85 21.65 4.42
N VAL A 550 -9.01 21.83 5.45
CA VAL A 550 -8.28 20.74 6.11
C VAL A 550 -9.23 19.84 6.89
N ALA A 551 -10.11 20.43 7.71
CA ALA A 551 -11.08 19.66 8.49
C ALA A 551 -12.03 18.85 7.58
N LEU A 552 -12.45 19.41 6.45
CA LEU A 552 -13.23 18.65 5.47
C LEU A 552 -12.43 17.57 4.78
N ALA A 553 -11.18 17.85 4.41
CA ALA A 553 -10.36 16.88 3.71
C ALA A 553 -10.19 15.60 4.54
N LEU A 554 -9.98 15.79 5.84
CA LEU A 554 -9.68 14.75 6.81
C LEU A 554 -10.93 14.23 7.55
N LEU A 555 -12.14 14.65 7.16
CA LEU A 555 -13.36 14.21 7.85
C LEU A 555 -13.59 12.72 7.58
N PRO A 556 -13.51 11.86 8.61
CA PRO A 556 -13.70 10.42 8.46
C PRO A 556 -15.19 10.08 8.33
N ALA A 557 -15.47 9.01 7.60
CA ALA A 557 -16.82 8.54 7.35
C ALA A 557 -17.60 8.24 8.65
N ALA A 558 -16.94 7.69 9.67
CA ALA A 558 -17.55 7.38 10.97
C ALA A 558 -18.17 8.60 11.67
N VAL A 559 -17.68 9.80 11.38
CA VAL A 559 -18.11 11.06 12.02
C VAL A 559 -19.19 11.78 11.19
N ALA A 560 -19.41 11.36 9.93
CA ALA A 560 -20.34 12.00 9.01
C ALA A 560 -21.81 12.01 9.51
N PHE A 561 -22.21 10.99 10.28
CA PHE A 561 -23.56 10.90 10.85
C PHE A 561 -23.93 12.12 11.70
N ALA A 562 -22.97 12.72 12.40
CA ALA A 562 -23.20 13.89 13.23
C ALA A 562 -23.63 15.13 12.42
N PHE A 563 -23.34 15.15 11.11
CA PHE A 563 -23.68 16.26 10.23
C PHE A 563 -24.97 16.06 9.45
N VAL A 564 -25.60 14.89 9.53
CA VAL A 564 -26.89 14.64 8.86
C VAL A 564 -28.01 14.95 9.86
N PRO A 565 -28.81 16.02 9.63
CA PRO A 565 -29.85 16.40 10.57
C PRO A 565 -30.83 15.26 10.85
N GLY A 566 -31.08 14.97 12.13
CA GLY A 566 -32.00 13.93 12.58
C GLY A 566 -31.39 12.54 12.81
N LEU A 567 -30.11 12.31 12.50
CA LEU A 567 -29.44 11.01 12.70
C LEU A 567 -28.36 11.02 13.80
N GLY A 568 -27.84 12.18 14.22
CA GLY A 568 -26.63 12.23 15.04
C GLY A 568 -26.59 13.26 16.20
N GLU A 569 -27.73 13.71 16.74
CA GLU A 569 -27.78 14.80 17.74
C GLU A 569 -27.12 14.51 19.11
N ALA A 570 -26.46 13.36 19.30
CA ALA A 570 -26.00 12.88 20.60
C ALA A 570 -24.49 13.00 20.88
N ALA A 571 -23.65 13.35 19.89
CA ALA A 571 -22.20 13.43 20.09
C ALA A 571 -21.72 14.88 20.35
N ASP A 572 -20.84 15.06 21.33
CA ASP A 572 -20.21 16.36 21.61
C ASP A 572 -19.13 16.66 20.56
N ALA A 573 -18.94 17.94 20.22
CA ALA A 573 -17.99 18.36 19.19
C ALA A 573 -16.54 17.96 19.51
N ALA A 574 -16.19 17.90 20.81
CA ALA A 574 -14.88 17.45 21.28
C ALA A 574 -14.64 15.96 21.00
N GLU A 575 -15.65 15.11 21.17
CA GLU A 575 -15.56 13.66 20.90
C GLU A 575 -15.37 13.39 19.41
N LEU A 576 -16.11 14.11 18.56
CA LEU A 576 -15.98 14.00 17.11
C LEU A 576 -14.62 14.51 16.62
N ALA A 577 -14.10 15.59 17.21
CA ALA A 577 -12.77 16.10 16.88
C ALA A 577 -11.65 15.11 17.24
N ALA A 578 -11.76 14.43 18.39
CA ALA A 578 -10.82 13.40 18.80
C ALA A 578 -10.78 12.22 17.80
N LEU A 579 -11.95 11.72 17.40
CA LEU A 579 -12.08 10.64 16.39
C LEU A 579 -11.48 11.05 15.04
N CYS A 580 -11.63 12.32 14.65
CA CYS A 580 -11.01 12.84 13.43
C CYS A 580 -9.49 12.84 13.53
N THR A 581 -8.91 13.27 14.64
CA THR A 581 -7.44 13.28 14.81
C THR A 581 -6.80 11.89 14.85
N GLU A 582 -7.50 10.88 15.34
CA GLU A 582 -7.05 9.48 15.27
C GLU A 582 -7.13 8.95 13.84
N SER A 583 -8.22 9.27 13.12
CA SER A 583 -8.41 8.84 11.72
C SER A 583 -7.40 9.45 10.74
N VAL A 584 -6.81 10.60 11.07
CA VAL A 584 -5.79 11.27 10.26
C VAL A 584 -4.54 10.41 10.10
N GLU A 585 -4.15 9.65 11.14
CA GLU A 585 -3.00 8.73 11.04
C GLU A 585 -3.24 7.66 9.98
N SER A 586 -4.46 7.15 9.91
CA SER A 586 -4.89 6.16 8.93
C SER A 586 -4.95 6.73 7.51
N ILE A 587 -5.38 7.99 7.37
CA ILE A 587 -5.56 8.66 6.07
C ILE A 587 -4.22 9.15 5.50
N GLU A 588 -3.30 9.66 6.31
CA GLU A 588 -1.95 10.08 5.84
C GLU A 588 -1.19 8.90 5.22
N MET A 589 -1.35 7.69 5.78
CA MET A 589 -0.82 6.46 5.21
C MET A 589 -1.48 6.03 3.89
N ALA A 590 -2.66 6.54 3.57
CA ALA A 590 -3.39 6.24 2.34
C ALA A 590 -3.13 7.29 1.23
N GLU A 591 -3.01 8.57 1.57
CA GLU A 591 -2.78 9.64 0.60
C GLU A 591 -1.37 9.64 0.01
N ALA A 592 -0.36 9.17 0.76
CA ALA A 592 1.00 8.97 0.24
C ALA A 592 1.08 7.94 -0.91
N SER A 593 0.04 7.09 -1.07
CA SER A 593 -0.02 6.04 -2.09
C SER A 593 -0.95 6.33 -3.28
N SER A 594 -1.80 7.36 -3.25
CA SER A 594 -2.84 7.56 -4.28
C SER A 594 -2.53 8.71 -5.26
N SER A 595 -1.98 8.39 -6.43
CA SER A 595 -1.97 9.30 -7.59
C SER A 595 -3.21 9.02 -8.47
N LEU A 596 -3.95 10.05 -8.90
CA LEU A 596 -5.33 9.91 -9.39
C LEU A 596 -5.49 9.58 -10.89
N THR A 597 -4.41 9.42 -11.65
CA THR A 597 -4.50 8.84 -13.01
C THR A 597 -4.75 7.32 -12.97
N GLU A 598 -4.95 6.75 -11.79
CA GLU A 598 -4.80 5.33 -11.50
C GLU A 598 -5.97 4.74 -10.68
N VAL A 599 -7.17 5.32 -10.74
CA VAL A 599 -8.37 4.77 -10.07
C VAL A 599 -8.66 3.33 -10.51
N GLY A 600 -8.37 2.97 -11.77
CA GLY A 600 -8.41 1.59 -12.23
C GLY A 600 -7.33 0.70 -11.61
N SER A 601 -6.14 1.24 -11.33
CA SER A 601 -5.02 0.46 -10.76
C SER A 601 -5.17 0.25 -9.24
N GLY A 602 -5.65 1.25 -8.48
CA GLY A 602 -5.91 1.10 -7.04
C GLY A 602 -7.07 0.15 -6.76
N LEU A 603 -8.15 0.24 -7.55
CA LEU A 603 -9.22 -0.74 -7.58
C LEU A 603 -8.70 -2.15 -7.86
N THR A 604 -7.80 -2.30 -8.84
CA THR A 604 -7.14 -3.57 -9.15
C THR A 604 -6.27 -4.05 -7.98
N GLN A 605 -5.57 -3.16 -7.26
CA GLN A 605 -4.76 -3.48 -6.07
C GLN A 605 -5.62 -3.95 -4.88
N LEU A 606 -6.77 -3.32 -4.61
CA LEU A 606 -7.71 -3.75 -3.57
C LEU A 606 -8.19 -5.19 -3.78
N LEU A 607 -8.60 -5.52 -5.01
CA LEU A 607 -9.16 -6.83 -5.35
C LEU A 607 -8.08 -7.90 -5.36
N ARG A 608 -6.87 -7.59 -5.84
CA ARG A 608 -5.71 -8.49 -5.80
C ARG A 608 -5.13 -8.70 -4.39
N GLY A 609 -5.23 -7.70 -3.51
CA GLY A 609 -4.72 -7.74 -2.14
C GLY A 609 -5.53 -8.64 -1.20
N ALA A 610 -6.86 -8.68 -1.38
CA ALA A 610 -7.74 -9.53 -0.57
C ALA A 610 -7.58 -11.05 -0.87
N ALA A 611 -7.10 -11.40 -2.06
CA ALA A 611 -6.97 -12.79 -2.52
C ALA A 611 -5.85 -13.61 -1.83
N LYS A 612 -4.99 -13.01 -0.99
CA LYS A 612 -3.81 -13.69 -0.41
C LYS A 612 -3.91 -14.08 1.06
N LEU A 613 -5.06 -13.89 1.71
CA LEU A 613 -5.24 -14.21 3.14
C LEU A 613 -6.02 -15.52 3.35
N LYS A 614 -5.24 -16.59 3.58
CA LYS A 614 -5.57 -17.93 4.09
C LYS A 614 -6.35 -18.92 3.20
N VAL A 615 -5.59 -19.90 2.72
CA VAL A 615 -6.00 -21.32 2.70
C VAL A 615 -5.45 -21.94 4.00
N ASP A 616 -6.34 -22.38 4.89
CA ASP A 616 -6.02 -23.40 5.91
C ASP A 616 -6.31 -24.80 5.33
#